data_AF-A0A661ZIG0-F1
#
_entry.id   AF-A0A661ZIG0-F1
#
_cell.length_a   1.000
_cell.length_b   1.000
_cell.length_c   1.000
_cell.angle_alpha   90.00
_cell.angle_beta   90.00
_cell.angle_gamma   90.00
#
_symmetry.space_group_name_H-M   'P 1'
#
loop_
_entity.id
_entity.type
_entity.pdbx_description
1 polymer ?
#
loop_
_entity_poly.entity_id
_entity_poly.type
_entity_poly.pdbx_seq_one_letter_code
_entity_poly.pdbx_strand_id
1 'polypeptide(L)'
;MKSTIKQTIIFLLFFGIFFSVHFSGQAQVRRSPMKTRILFIFDESYSMTGNWKTGRKIDIAKKLLIKMVDSLKHIDNLEMALRMYGNKSKMPPQDCNDTHLEVPFSQNNAEQIKRKLEITIPKGTTPIARSLEEAGDDFPPCYNCKNIIILITDGKEECKGDPCKIAIILQNKGITIKPFIIGIGLDVEFKDAFECIGSFYNATNEEQFSEIMKKVVHKSLYGTSAEIDLLNSSGQPKETNVNISLFNQKTGLLFKNFIHTINYKGNPDTIVLPSSITYKMKVHTIPPVIKENITITEGKHNKIIAKTPQGKLNIIQERGLELKGVKCIVRKHGSMKTLYVQDMFEPIKYLTGTYDLEIFTKPRIYYKNIKINQSKTTSIKIKQPGLANIYLPSKGFGGIYKIDKGDVKLIVDLNQITLKSIYLQPGHYIAVYRPAGIKMTSMSKERHFIIKSGRSVNVSLR
;
A
#
# COMPACT_ATOMS: atom_id res chain seq x y z
N MET A 1 -68.34 -27.61 -11.08
CA MET A 1 -67.82 -26.70 -10.02
C MET A 1 -67.16 -27.55 -8.94
N LYS A 2 -65.90 -27.27 -8.57
CA LYS A 2 -64.98 -28.08 -7.71
C LYS A 2 -64.11 -29.11 -8.44
N SER A 3 -63.22 -28.70 -9.35
CA SER A 3 -61.99 -29.49 -9.65
C SER A 3 -60.87 -28.71 -10.39
N THR A 4 -60.85 -27.37 -10.34
CA THR A 4 -59.88 -26.56 -11.11
C THR A 4 -59.14 -25.51 -10.28
N ILE A 5 -59.14 -25.64 -8.96
CA ILE A 5 -58.48 -24.69 -8.04
C ILE A 5 -57.24 -25.29 -7.34
N LYS A 6 -57.02 -26.61 -7.42
CA LYS A 6 -55.91 -27.28 -6.72
C LYS A 6 -54.58 -27.34 -7.51
N GLN A 7 -54.57 -27.04 -8.80
CA GLN A 7 -53.34 -27.09 -9.62
C GLN A 7 -52.60 -25.75 -9.73
N THR A 8 -53.24 -24.63 -9.40
CA THR A 8 -52.62 -23.29 -9.50
C THR A 8 -51.81 -22.90 -8.26
N ILE A 9 -52.05 -23.55 -7.11
CA ILE A 9 -51.32 -23.32 -5.84
C ILE A 9 -49.99 -24.09 -5.78
N ILE A 10 -49.85 -25.18 -6.53
CA ILE A 10 -48.62 -26.01 -6.51
C ILE A 10 -47.53 -25.43 -7.42
N PHE A 11 -47.88 -24.63 -8.43
CA PHE A 11 -46.91 -23.98 -9.29
C PHE A 11 -46.27 -22.71 -8.69
N LEU A 12 -46.92 -22.11 -7.68
CA LEU A 12 -46.42 -20.93 -6.95
C LEU A 12 -45.47 -21.29 -5.79
N LEU A 13 -45.36 -22.57 -5.43
CA LEU A 13 -44.46 -23.08 -4.39
C LEU A 13 -43.15 -23.68 -4.94
N PHE A 14 -43.03 -23.84 -6.26
CA PHE A 14 -41.82 -24.39 -6.91
C PHE A 14 -40.96 -23.35 -7.65
N PHE A 15 -41.42 -22.11 -7.77
CA PHE A 15 -40.65 -21.00 -8.37
C PHE A 15 -39.95 -20.09 -7.33
N GLY A 16 -40.01 -20.45 -6.04
CA GLY A 16 -39.44 -19.68 -4.93
C GLY A 16 -38.09 -20.18 -4.39
N ILE A 17 -37.45 -21.18 -5.03
CA ILE A 17 -36.25 -21.85 -4.47
C ILE A 17 -35.00 -21.72 -5.37
N PHE A 18 -35.04 -20.92 -6.44
CA PHE A 18 -33.89 -20.74 -7.36
C PHE A 18 -33.41 -19.29 -7.53
N PHE A 19 -33.48 -18.49 -6.47
CA PHE A 19 -32.80 -17.20 -6.39
C PHE A 19 -32.08 -17.03 -5.05
N SER A 20 -31.33 -18.04 -4.63
CA SER A 20 -30.22 -17.85 -3.70
C SER A 20 -29.12 -17.08 -4.43
N VAL A 21 -29.26 -15.76 -4.44
CA VAL A 21 -28.16 -14.84 -4.72
C VAL A 21 -27.05 -15.21 -3.75
N HIS A 22 -26.02 -15.92 -4.23
CA HIS A 22 -24.74 -15.99 -3.56
C HIS A 22 -24.18 -14.57 -3.55
N PHE A 23 -24.61 -13.79 -2.57
CA PHE A 23 -23.91 -12.63 -2.09
C PHE A 23 -22.62 -13.18 -1.48
N SER A 24 -21.64 -13.46 -2.33
CA SER A 24 -20.25 -13.56 -1.92
C SER A 24 -19.91 -12.20 -1.36
N GLY A 25 -20.18 -12.04 -0.06
CA GLY A 25 -19.67 -10.94 0.72
C GLY A 25 -18.16 -11.01 0.52
N GLN A 26 -17.64 -10.12 -0.33
CA GLN A 26 -16.25 -9.78 -0.26
C GLN A 26 -16.07 -9.31 1.17
N ALA A 27 -15.50 -10.18 2.01
CA ALA A 27 -14.88 -9.78 3.24
C ALA A 27 -13.82 -8.77 2.82
N GLN A 28 -14.22 -7.49 2.76
CA GLN A 28 -13.27 -6.41 2.86
C GLN A 28 -12.50 -6.75 4.12
N VAL A 29 -11.24 -7.14 3.94
CA VAL A 29 -10.27 -7.15 5.03
C VAL A 29 -10.28 -5.71 5.54
N ARG A 30 -11.16 -5.42 6.51
CA ARG A 30 -11.17 -4.17 7.24
C ARG A 30 -9.80 -4.15 7.89
N ARG A 31 -8.89 -3.39 7.30
CA ARG A 31 -7.57 -3.18 7.85
C ARG A 31 -7.79 -2.57 9.22
N SER A 32 -7.61 -3.40 10.24
CA SER A 32 -7.69 -2.95 11.61
C SER A 32 -6.63 -1.85 11.78
N PRO A 33 -7.00 -0.66 12.30
CA PRO A 33 -6.05 0.39 12.60
C PRO A 33 -4.87 -0.18 13.41
N MET A 34 -3.66 0.30 13.13
CA MET A 34 -2.43 -0.20 13.78
C MET A 34 -2.58 -0.12 15.30
N LYS A 35 -2.52 -1.26 15.98
CA LYS A 35 -2.71 -1.34 17.43
C LYS A 35 -1.40 -0.98 18.14
N THR A 36 -1.43 -0.01 19.04
CA THR A 36 -0.24 0.29 19.87
C THR A 36 -0.35 -0.47 21.19
N ARG A 37 0.76 -1.04 21.65
CA ARG A 37 0.88 -1.74 22.93
C ARG A 37 1.97 -1.11 23.75
N ILE A 38 1.64 -0.70 24.98
CA ILE A 38 2.59 -0.13 25.93
C ILE A 38 2.69 -1.06 27.13
N LEU A 39 3.87 -1.65 27.34
CA LEU A 39 4.21 -2.35 28.56
C LEU A 39 4.96 -1.40 29.49
N PHE A 40 4.41 -1.16 30.66
CA PHE A 40 5.10 -0.46 31.74
C PHE A 40 5.94 -1.47 32.52
N ILE A 41 7.24 -1.20 32.68
CA ILE A 41 8.10 -1.90 33.62
C ILE A 41 8.38 -0.92 34.75
N PHE A 42 7.89 -1.26 35.95
CA PHE A 42 7.92 -0.37 37.11
C PHE A 42 8.85 -0.90 38.19
N ASP A 43 9.83 -0.08 38.56
CA ASP A 43 10.81 -0.35 39.60
C ASP A 43 10.21 -0.21 41.00
N GLU A 44 10.26 -1.30 41.77
CA GLU A 44 9.91 -1.33 43.19
C GLU A 44 11.06 -1.90 44.04
N SER A 45 12.29 -1.73 43.58
CA SER A 45 13.46 -2.06 44.38
C SER A 45 13.55 -1.19 45.63
N TYR A 46 14.36 -1.64 46.59
CA TYR A 46 14.57 -0.94 47.85
C TYR A 46 15.08 0.51 47.65
N SER A 47 15.85 0.80 46.60
CA SER A 47 16.33 2.17 46.30
C SER A 47 15.19 3.18 46.08
N MET A 48 14.03 2.72 45.60
CA MET A 48 12.83 3.54 45.39
C MET A 48 12.20 4.04 46.69
N THR A 49 12.60 3.53 47.87
CA THR A 49 12.23 4.07 49.19
C THR A 49 12.90 5.42 49.48
N GLY A 50 13.98 5.75 48.76
CA GLY A 50 14.73 6.98 48.93
C GLY A 50 13.93 8.25 48.60
N ASN A 51 14.44 9.39 49.04
CA ASN A 51 13.83 10.69 48.79
C ASN A 51 14.33 11.31 47.48
N TRP A 52 13.46 12.04 46.80
CA TRP A 52 13.75 12.86 45.63
C TRP A 52 13.05 14.21 45.75
N LYS A 53 13.82 15.25 46.11
CA LYS A 53 13.44 16.68 46.26
C LYS A 53 12.11 16.95 47.01
N THR A 54 10.98 16.62 46.40
CA THR A 54 9.61 16.91 46.82
C THR A 54 8.89 15.74 47.52
N GLY A 55 9.47 14.55 47.57
CA GLY A 55 8.86 13.38 48.22
C GLY A 55 9.66 12.09 48.04
N ARG A 56 9.11 10.92 48.41
CA ARG A 56 9.74 9.63 48.14
C ARG A 56 9.69 9.31 46.65
N LYS A 57 10.76 8.71 46.10
CA LYS A 57 10.85 8.35 44.68
C LYS A 57 9.67 7.49 44.23
N ILE A 58 9.31 6.48 45.02
CA ILE A 58 8.17 5.59 44.76
C ILE A 58 6.84 6.34 44.65
N ASP A 59 6.58 7.30 45.56
CA ASP A 59 5.31 8.04 45.58
C ASP A 59 5.18 8.89 44.32
N ILE A 60 6.29 9.51 43.91
CA ILE A 60 6.36 10.32 42.70
C ILE A 60 6.20 9.43 41.45
N ALA A 61 6.92 8.30 41.38
CA ALA A 61 6.84 7.34 40.29
C ALA A 61 5.40 6.83 40.08
N LYS A 62 4.73 6.44 41.17
CA LYS A 62 3.31 6.01 41.16
C LYS A 62 2.41 7.12 40.63
N LYS A 63 2.50 8.32 41.20
CA LYS A 63 1.69 9.48 40.81
C LYS A 63 1.83 9.79 39.31
N LEU A 64 3.05 9.73 38.78
CA LEU A 64 3.34 10.02 37.38
C LEU A 64 2.80 8.93 36.44
N LEU A 65 3.00 7.66 36.79
CA LEU A 65 2.49 6.55 36.00
C LEU A 65 0.96 6.50 36.02
N ILE A 66 0.32 6.79 37.16
CA ILE A 66 -1.15 6.91 37.27
C ILE A 66 -1.68 8.01 36.33
N LYS A 67 -1.09 9.21 36.37
CA LYS A 67 -1.46 10.32 35.46
C LYS A 67 -1.31 9.92 33.99
N MET A 68 -0.26 9.17 33.67
CA MET A 68 -0.04 8.69 32.31
C MET A 68 -1.11 7.71 31.89
N VAL A 69 -1.35 6.67 32.67
CA VAL A 69 -2.40 5.67 32.41
C VAL A 69 -3.75 6.37 32.23
N ASP A 70 -4.07 7.38 33.04
CA ASP A 70 -5.28 8.20 32.91
C ASP A 70 -5.35 8.98 31.58
N SER A 71 -4.22 9.51 31.09
CA SER A 71 -4.17 10.20 29.78
C SER A 71 -4.28 9.26 28.58
N LEU A 72 -3.99 7.97 28.77
CA LEU A 72 -3.97 6.96 27.71
C LEU A 72 -5.25 6.16 27.61
N LYS A 73 -6.05 6.08 28.68
CA LYS A 73 -7.23 5.20 28.77
C LYS A 73 -8.30 5.45 27.70
N HIS A 74 -8.31 6.63 27.08
CA HIS A 74 -9.29 7.01 26.05
C HIS A 74 -8.74 6.97 24.63
N ILE A 75 -7.51 6.50 24.43
CA ILE A 75 -6.90 6.42 23.11
C ILE A 75 -7.34 5.13 22.42
N ASP A 76 -7.99 5.26 21.27
CA ASP A 76 -8.42 4.12 20.47
C ASP A 76 -7.25 3.26 20.01
N ASN A 77 -7.45 1.94 19.98
CA ASN A 77 -6.46 0.95 19.54
C ASN A 77 -5.14 0.95 20.35
N LEU A 78 -5.22 1.35 21.62
CA LEU A 78 -4.13 1.23 22.59
C LEU A 78 -4.44 0.14 23.62
N GLU A 79 -3.50 -0.78 23.83
CA GLU A 79 -3.52 -1.73 24.96
C GLU A 79 -2.33 -1.44 25.88
N MET A 80 -2.56 -1.54 27.19
CA MET A 80 -1.53 -1.31 28.20
C MET A 80 -1.32 -2.57 29.03
N ALA A 81 -0.13 -2.72 29.61
CA ALA A 81 0.20 -3.79 30.55
C ALA A 81 1.19 -3.25 31.60
N LEU A 82 1.30 -3.94 32.73
CA LEU A 82 2.18 -3.56 33.83
C LEU A 82 2.97 -4.78 34.31
N ARG A 83 4.28 -4.68 34.22
CA ARG A 83 5.26 -5.55 34.86
C ARG A 83 5.95 -4.77 35.98
N MET A 84 6.20 -5.45 37.09
CA MET A 84 6.90 -4.89 38.26
C MET A 84 8.07 -5.78 38.63
N TYR A 85 9.10 -5.20 39.23
CA TYR A 85 10.20 -5.96 39.83
C TYR A 85 10.56 -5.41 41.21
N GLY A 86 11.12 -6.25 42.07
CA GLY A 86 11.53 -5.89 43.43
C GLY A 86 10.38 -5.75 44.44
N ASN A 87 9.16 -6.17 44.10
CA ASN A 87 7.97 -5.97 44.94
C ASN A 87 7.56 -7.19 45.79
N LYS A 88 8.09 -8.39 45.50
CA LYS A 88 7.72 -9.63 46.20
C LYS A 88 8.79 -10.10 47.19
N SER A 89 10.07 -10.00 46.84
CA SER A 89 11.17 -10.49 47.64
C SER A 89 11.80 -9.36 48.47
N LYS A 90 12.05 -9.61 49.76
CA LYS A 90 12.75 -8.65 50.62
C LYS A 90 14.25 -8.82 50.46
N MET A 91 14.97 -7.71 50.33
CA MET A 91 16.43 -7.69 50.34
C MET A 91 16.95 -7.30 51.74
N PRO A 92 17.92 -8.04 52.34
CA PRO A 92 18.57 -9.27 51.87
C PRO A 92 17.77 -10.58 52.15
N PRO A 93 18.04 -11.69 51.41
CA PRO A 93 19.04 -11.85 50.34
C PRO A 93 18.59 -11.27 48.99
N GLN A 94 19.53 -11.15 48.05
CA GLN A 94 19.28 -10.64 46.71
C GLN A 94 18.47 -11.67 45.88
N ASP A 95 17.36 -11.23 45.29
CA ASP A 95 16.54 -12.08 44.39
C ASP A 95 16.46 -11.46 42.99
N CYS A 96 17.20 -12.04 42.06
CA CYS A 96 17.29 -11.59 40.67
C CYS A 96 16.17 -12.10 39.77
N ASN A 97 15.26 -12.90 40.30
CA ASN A 97 14.09 -13.41 39.59
C ASN A 97 12.79 -12.70 40.01
N ASP A 98 12.84 -11.72 40.91
CA ASP A 98 11.68 -10.93 41.35
C ASP A 98 11.26 -9.94 40.25
N THR A 99 10.63 -10.45 39.20
CA THR A 99 10.02 -9.68 38.12
C THR A 99 8.78 -10.40 37.59
N HIS A 100 7.65 -9.69 37.48
CA HIS A 100 6.37 -10.31 37.20
C HIS A 100 5.45 -9.41 36.39
N LEU A 101 4.74 -10.01 35.42
CA LEU A 101 3.61 -9.38 34.76
C LEU A 101 2.42 -9.32 35.73
N GLU A 102 2.17 -8.15 36.30
CA GLU A 102 1.12 -7.94 37.31
C GLU A 102 -0.23 -7.62 36.68
N VAL A 103 -0.22 -6.94 35.53
CA VAL A 103 -1.43 -6.70 34.74
C VAL A 103 -1.13 -7.01 33.27
N PRO A 104 -1.75 -8.04 32.68
CA PRO A 104 -1.54 -8.39 31.28
C PRO A 104 -2.22 -7.39 30.33
N PHE A 105 -1.84 -7.44 29.05
CA PHE A 105 -2.47 -6.65 28.00
C PHE A 105 -3.96 -6.94 27.91
N SER A 106 -4.78 -5.91 28.09
CA SER A 106 -6.22 -5.98 27.90
C SER A 106 -6.76 -4.62 27.47
N GLN A 107 -7.94 -4.62 26.84
CA GLN A 107 -8.70 -3.39 26.65
C GLN A 107 -9.18 -2.87 28.00
N ASN A 108 -9.25 -1.54 28.14
CA ASN A 108 -9.83 -0.84 29.29
C ASN A 108 -9.28 -1.26 30.66
N ASN A 109 -8.01 -1.67 30.75
CA ASN A 109 -7.39 -2.12 31.99
C ASN A 109 -6.68 -1.00 32.80
N ALA A 110 -6.89 0.27 32.42
CA ALA A 110 -6.29 1.43 33.08
C ALA A 110 -6.51 1.43 34.60
N GLU A 111 -7.74 1.17 35.05
CA GLU A 111 -8.06 1.13 36.49
C GLU A 111 -7.42 -0.06 37.22
N GLN A 112 -7.18 -1.19 36.53
CA GLN A 112 -6.47 -2.33 37.12
C GLN A 112 -4.99 -1.99 37.38
N ILE A 113 -4.35 -1.33 36.40
CA ILE A 113 -2.98 -0.84 36.52
C ILE A 113 -2.86 0.15 37.68
N LYS A 114 -3.78 1.12 37.78
CA LYS A 114 -3.80 2.12 38.85
C LYS A 114 -3.93 1.49 40.23
N ARG A 115 -4.89 0.59 40.43
CA ARG A 115 -5.07 -0.13 41.71
C ARG A 115 -3.82 -0.90 42.11
N LYS A 116 -3.16 -1.59 41.15
CA LYS A 116 -1.92 -2.31 41.44
C LYS A 116 -0.80 -1.38 41.89
N LEU A 117 -0.66 -0.21 41.24
CA LEU A 117 0.32 0.81 41.61
C LEU A 117 0.04 1.42 42.99
N GLU A 118 -1.22 1.58 43.39
CA GLU A 118 -1.57 2.15 44.69
C GLU A 118 -1.13 1.24 45.84
N ILE A 119 -1.41 -0.06 45.75
CA ILE A 119 -1.23 -1.02 46.86
C ILE A 119 0.20 -1.56 47.03
N THR A 120 1.06 -1.34 46.04
CA THR A 120 2.37 -2.00 46.00
C THR A 120 3.42 -1.28 46.86
N ILE A 121 4.47 -1.98 47.29
CA ILE A 121 5.46 -1.48 48.25
C ILE A 121 6.86 -1.94 47.82
N PRO A 122 7.85 -1.03 47.75
CA PRO A 122 9.21 -1.37 47.36
C PRO A 122 9.94 -2.19 48.42
N LYS A 123 10.62 -3.27 48.03
CA LYS A 123 11.22 -4.24 48.98
C LYS A 123 12.55 -4.86 48.54
N GLY A 124 12.74 -5.05 47.24
CA GLY A 124 13.67 -6.03 46.69
C GLY A 124 14.81 -5.42 45.90
N THR A 125 15.40 -6.26 45.04
CA THR A 125 16.55 -5.96 44.19
C THR A 125 16.12 -5.34 42.85
N THR A 126 17.06 -4.77 42.08
CA THR A 126 16.84 -4.18 40.75
C THR A 126 17.31 -5.09 39.57
N PRO A 127 16.52 -6.11 39.13
CA PRO A 127 16.84 -6.98 37.99
C PRO A 127 16.31 -6.43 36.65
N ILE A 128 16.94 -5.38 36.11
CA ILE A 128 16.48 -4.69 34.89
C ILE A 128 16.60 -5.59 33.65
N ALA A 129 17.75 -6.23 33.44
CA ALA A 129 18.02 -7.07 32.29
C ALA A 129 17.04 -8.24 32.21
N ARG A 130 16.78 -8.89 33.35
CA ARG A 130 15.81 -9.98 33.46
C ARG A 130 14.39 -9.49 33.18
N SER A 131 14.02 -8.33 33.72
CA SER A 131 12.69 -7.74 33.48
C SER A 131 12.48 -7.38 32.01
N LEU A 132 13.50 -6.87 31.32
CA LEU A 132 13.46 -6.61 29.89
C LEU A 132 13.38 -7.90 29.07
N GLU A 133 14.12 -8.94 29.46
CA GLU A 133 14.11 -10.24 28.80
C GLU A 133 12.69 -10.83 28.81
N GLU A 134 12.07 -10.92 29.99
CA GLU A 134 10.72 -11.46 30.13
C GLU A 134 9.65 -10.55 29.52
N ALA A 135 9.85 -9.22 29.56
CA ALA A 135 8.99 -8.27 28.87
C ALA A 135 8.90 -8.50 27.34
N GLY A 136 9.94 -9.09 26.74
CA GLY A 136 9.92 -9.48 25.34
C GLY A 136 8.84 -10.51 24.99
N ASP A 137 8.47 -11.34 25.96
CA ASP A 137 7.51 -12.44 25.79
C ASP A 137 6.10 -12.08 26.32
N ASP A 138 5.97 -10.96 27.05
CA ASP A 138 4.67 -10.44 27.53
C ASP A 138 3.81 -9.87 26.38
N PHE A 139 4.40 -9.48 25.25
CA PHE A 139 3.65 -8.93 24.12
C PHE A 139 2.93 -10.05 23.34
N PRO A 140 1.60 -9.99 23.17
CA PRO A 140 0.89 -10.98 22.38
C PRO A 140 1.36 -10.93 20.91
N PRO A 141 1.42 -12.06 20.18
CA PRO A 141 1.73 -12.06 18.77
C PRO A 141 0.80 -11.11 17.99
N CYS A 142 1.37 -10.29 17.11
CA CYS A 142 0.59 -9.35 16.31
C CYS A 142 1.31 -8.96 15.02
N TYR A 143 0.55 -8.91 13.92
CA TYR A 143 1.07 -8.61 12.58
C TYR A 143 1.10 -7.11 12.23
N ASN A 144 0.26 -6.30 12.88
CA ASN A 144 0.13 -4.86 12.62
C ASN A 144 0.02 -4.07 13.93
N CYS A 145 1.09 -4.13 14.72
CA CYS A 145 1.17 -3.52 16.04
C CYS A 145 2.46 -2.76 16.24
N LYS A 146 2.42 -1.78 17.14
CA LYS A 146 3.59 -1.08 17.64
C LYS A 146 3.79 -1.43 19.11
N ASN A 147 4.86 -2.14 19.43
CA ASN A 147 5.16 -2.55 20.81
C ASN A 147 6.18 -1.60 21.42
N ILE A 148 5.86 -1.08 22.60
CA ILE A 148 6.65 -0.09 23.32
C ILE A 148 6.81 -0.56 24.76
N ILE A 149 8.04 -0.57 25.26
CA ILE A 149 8.35 -0.72 26.68
C ILE A 149 8.66 0.66 27.23
N ILE A 150 8.03 1.02 28.33
CA ILE A 150 8.36 2.20 29.13
C ILE A 150 8.91 1.70 30.44
N LEU A 151 10.22 1.87 30.63
CA LEU A 151 10.94 1.45 31.83
C LEU A 151 11.00 2.63 32.78
N ILE A 152 10.46 2.50 33.99
CA ILE A 152 10.53 3.50 35.05
C ILE A 152 11.44 2.95 36.14
N THR A 153 12.58 3.58 36.40
CA THR A 153 13.59 3.11 37.37
C THR A 153 14.34 4.27 38.00
N ASP A 154 14.96 4.07 39.17
CA ASP A 154 15.86 5.03 39.82
C ASP A 154 17.32 4.58 39.91
N GLY A 155 17.60 3.33 39.49
CA GLY A 155 18.83 2.63 39.86
C GLY A 155 19.52 1.96 38.68
N LYS A 156 20.73 1.47 38.93
CA LYS A 156 21.49 0.65 38.00
C LYS A 156 21.13 -0.83 38.18
N GLU A 157 21.50 -1.64 37.20
CA GLU A 157 21.39 -3.10 37.29
C GLU A 157 22.18 -3.64 38.49
N GLU A 158 21.53 -4.43 39.34
CA GLU A 158 22.15 -5.04 40.53
C GLU A 158 22.41 -6.54 40.37
N CYS A 159 21.81 -7.20 39.36
CA CYS A 159 21.85 -8.65 39.17
C CYS A 159 22.87 -9.14 38.14
N LYS A 160 23.89 -8.32 37.84
CA LYS A 160 24.97 -8.62 36.88
C LYS A 160 24.47 -8.95 35.46
N GLY A 161 23.23 -8.60 35.14
CA GLY A 161 22.70 -8.68 33.78
C GLY A 161 23.27 -7.61 32.87
N ASP A 162 23.02 -7.74 31.57
CA ASP A 162 23.38 -6.73 30.55
C ASP A 162 22.10 -6.18 29.89
N PRO A 163 21.53 -5.08 30.42
CA PRO A 163 20.35 -4.45 29.86
C PRO A 163 20.54 -3.97 28.41
N CYS A 164 21.76 -3.56 28.02
CA CYS A 164 22.07 -3.08 26.68
C CYS A 164 21.89 -4.20 25.66
N LYS A 165 22.46 -5.37 25.95
CA LYS A 165 22.36 -6.54 25.07
C LYS A 165 20.92 -6.98 24.87
N ILE A 166 20.12 -7.00 25.94
CA ILE A 166 18.70 -7.35 25.85
C ILE A 166 17.92 -6.28 25.08
N ALA A 167 18.23 -4.99 25.26
CA ALA A 167 17.60 -3.91 24.53
C ALA A 167 17.78 -4.05 23.01
N ILE A 168 18.98 -4.42 22.55
CA ILE A 168 19.25 -4.68 21.12
C ILE A 168 18.40 -5.84 20.59
N ILE A 169 18.27 -6.93 21.37
CA ILE A 169 17.44 -8.08 20.99
C ILE A 169 15.97 -7.68 20.84
N LEU A 170 15.44 -6.89 21.77
CA LEU A 170 14.06 -6.40 21.74
C LEU A 170 13.82 -5.44 20.57
N GLN A 171 14.75 -4.53 20.29
CA GLN A 171 14.68 -3.64 19.13
C GLN A 171 14.66 -4.41 17.81
N ASN A 172 15.44 -5.49 17.70
CA ASN A 172 15.42 -6.39 16.54
C ASN A 172 14.08 -7.13 16.40
N LYS A 173 13.40 -7.42 17.50
CA LYS A 173 12.00 -7.92 17.52
C LYS A 173 10.96 -6.83 17.22
N GLY A 174 11.37 -5.59 16.98
CA GLY A 174 10.47 -4.47 16.70
C GLY A 174 9.84 -3.82 17.94
N ILE A 175 10.38 -4.09 19.13
CA ILE A 175 9.93 -3.52 20.41
C ILE A 175 10.80 -2.30 20.73
N THR A 176 10.18 -1.13 20.89
CA THR A 176 10.88 0.12 21.22
C THR A 176 10.95 0.31 22.73
N ILE A 177 12.12 0.52 23.30
CA ILE A 177 12.28 0.78 24.74
C ILE A 177 12.48 2.28 24.97
N LYS A 178 11.80 2.81 25.98
CA LYS A 178 11.88 4.21 26.44
C LYS A 178 12.20 4.23 27.93
N PRO A 179 13.48 4.40 28.31
CA PRO A 179 13.86 4.52 29.72
C PRO A 179 13.45 5.89 30.29
N PHE A 180 12.81 5.87 31.45
CA PHE A 180 12.46 7.02 32.28
C PHE A 180 13.12 6.85 33.63
N ILE A 181 14.04 7.75 33.93
CA ILE A 181 14.88 7.59 35.11
C ILE A 181 14.57 8.67 36.13
N ILE A 182 14.34 8.25 37.37
CA ILE A 182 13.93 9.10 38.48
C ILE A 182 15.13 9.39 39.37
N GLY A 183 15.38 10.66 39.65
CA GLY A 183 16.37 11.06 40.65
C GLY A 183 17.82 10.97 40.20
N ILE A 184 18.11 10.89 38.89
CA ILE A 184 19.48 11.08 38.37
C ILE A 184 19.92 12.52 38.65
N GLY A 185 20.88 12.68 39.57
CA GLY A 185 21.71 13.88 39.67
C GLY A 185 22.63 14.03 38.44
N LEU A 186 23.51 15.02 38.44
CA LEU A 186 24.46 15.28 37.32
C LEU A 186 25.61 14.23 37.22
N ASP A 187 25.36 12.96 37.57
CA ASP A 187 26.38 11.92 37.52
C ASP A 187 26.49 11.29 36.13
N VAL A 188 27.68 11.43 35.56
CA VAL A 188 28.02 11.00 34.19
C VAL A 188 27.94 9.48 34.03
N GLU A 189 28.22 8.71 35.09
CA GLU A 189 28.21 7.24 35.07
C GLU A 189 26.82 6.63 34.79
N PHE A 190 25.74 7.31 35.18
CA PHE A 190 24.37 6.85 34.90
C PHE A 190 23.95 7.10 33.44
N LYS A 191 24.55 8.08 32.76
CA LYS A 191 24.22 8.38 31.36
C LYS A 191 24.63 7.23 30.44
N ASP A 192 25.86 6.75 30.60
CA ASP A 192 26.45 5.71 29.75
C ASP A 192 25.74 4.36 29.93
N ALA A 193 25.28 4.06 31.14
CA ALA A 193 24.57 2.81 31.46
C ALA A 193 23.19 2.67 30.77
N PHE A 194 22.55 3.79 30.43
CA PHE A 194 21.19 3.79 29.87
C PHE A 194 21.11 4.24 28.41
N GLU A 195 22.11 4.94 27.89
CA GLU A 195 22.16 5.38 26.49
C GLU A 195 22.10 4.21 25.49
N CYS A 196 22.68 3.06 25.86
CA CYS A 196 22.63 1.83 25.07
C CYS A 196 21.21 1.20 25.01
N ILE A 197 20.36 1.42 26.03
CA ILE A 197 19.01 0.85 26.10
C ILE A 197 18.07 1.64 25.20
N GLY A 198 18.27 2.97 25.14
CA GLY A 198 17.57 3.90 24.27
C GLY A 198 17.72 5.34 24.76
N SER A 199 17.10 6.29 24.05
CA SER A 199 17.04 7.68 24.51
C SER A 199 16.30 7.74 25.85
N PHE A 200 17.04 7.98 26.93
CA PHE A 200 16.48 8.08 28.27
C PHE A 200 16.00 9.49 28.57
N TYR A 201 15.06 9.57 29.50
CA TYR A 201 14.48 10.82 29.95
C TYR A 201 14.73 10.98 31.44
N ASN A 202 15.57 11.97 31.78
CA ASN A 202 15.72 12.43 33.16
C ASN A 202 14.74 13.57 33.39
N ALA A 203 13.90 13.45 34.42
CA ALA A 203 13.14 14.60 34.88
C ALA A 203 13.73 15.11 36.17
N THR A 204 13.86 16.43 36.26
CA THR A 204 14.41 17.11 37.44
C THR A 204 13.32 17.56 38.42
N ASN A 205 12.04 17.47 38.02
CA ASN A 205 10.82 17.70 38.79
C ASN A 205 9.59 16.99 38.14
N GLU A 206 8.45 16.97 38.84
CA GLU A 206 7.23 16.29 38.39
C GLU A 206 6.61 16.88 37.10
N GLU A 207 6.68 18.20 36.91
CA GLU A 207 6.09 18.90 35.77
C GLU A 207 6.82 18.55 34.47
N GLN A 208 8.15 18.60 34.50
CA GLN A 208 9.01 18.23 33.40
C GLN A 208 8.83 16.75 33.03
N PHE A 209 8.70 15.86 34.02
CA PHE A 209 8.43 14.45 33.75
C PHE A 209 7.11 14.27 33.02
N SER A 210 6.04 14.91 33.50
CA SER A 210 4.71 14.86 32.88
C SER A 210 4.74 15.37 31.43
N GLU A 211 5.46 16.45 31.16
CA GLU A 211 5.59 17.01 29.81
C GLU A 211 6.38 16.08 28.87
N ILE A 212 7.52 15.56 29.34
CA ILE A 212 8.34 14.63 28.56
C ILE A 212 7.56 13.34 28.29
N MET A 213 6.87 12.78 29.28
CA MET A 213 6.01 11.61 29.14
C MET A 213 4.91 11.83 28.10
N LYS A 214 4.17 12.95 28.17
CA LYS A 214 3.17 13.31 27.16
C LYS A 214 3.78 13.37 25.76
N LYS A 215 4.94 14.02 25.62
CA LYS A 215 5.66 14.14 24.34
C LYS A 215 6.09 12.77 23.80
N VAL A 216 6.70 11.93 24.62
CA VAL A 216 7.19 10.60 24.21
C VAL A 216 6.06 9.71 23.76
N VAL A 217 4.94 9.75 24.49
CA VAL A 217 3.80 8.92 24.18
C VAL A 217 3.05 9.45 22.97
N HIS A 218 2.85 10.77 22.87
CA HIS A 218 2.29 11.39 21.67
C HIS A 218 3.14 11.09 20.43
N LYS A 219 4.47 11.24 20.52
CA LYS A 219 5.41 10.92 19.42
C LYS A 219 5.40 9.43 19.06
N SER A 220 5.15 8.58 20.06
CA SER A 220 5.08 7.13 19.87
C SER A 220 3.72 6.67 19.33
N LEU A 221 2.64 7.37 19.62
CA LEU A 221 1.27 7.05 19.18
C LEU A 221 0.93 7.70 17.83
N TYR A 222 1.32 8.96 17.65
CA TYR A 222 1.04 9.75 16.46
C TYR A 222 2.32 9.83 15.64
N GLY A 223 2.31 9.21 14.45
CA GLY A 223 3.44 9.26 13.52
C GLY A 223 3.85 10.70 13.17
N THR A 224 4.98 10.84 12.51
CA THR A 224 5.47 12.17 12.10
C THR A 224 4.86 12.58 10.76
N SER A 225 4.68 13.89 10.56
CA SER A 225 4.17 14.42 9.30
C SER A 225 5.16 14.23 8.15
N ALA A 226 4.63 13.88 6.99
CA ALA A 226 5.36 13.78 5.75
C ALA A 226 4.51 14.33 4.60
N GLU A 227 5.15 14.85 3.57
CA GLU A 227 4.52 15.13 2.27
C GLU A 227 5.19 14.31 1.19
N ILE A 228 4.48 14.07 0.09
CA ILE A 228 5.02 13.38 -1.08
C ILE A 228 5.11 14.39 -2.23
N ASP A 229 6.32 14.63 -2.71
CA ASP A 229 6.58 15.55 -3.81
C ASP A 229 6.75 14.76 -5.11
N LEU A 230 5.72 14.81 -5.96
CA LEU A 230 5.80 14.27 -7.31
C LEU A 230 6.33 15.34 -8.28
N LEU A 231 7.57 15.18 -8.72
CA LEU A 231 8.28 16.17 -9.52
C LEU A 231 8.01 16.02 -11.01
N ASN A 232 7.76 17.15 -11.66
CA ASN A 232 7.70 17.27 -13.11
C ASN A 232 9.09 17.29 -13.77
N SER A 233 9.16 17.49 -15.09
CA SER A 233 10.43 17.50 -15.83
C SER A 233 11.39 18.62 -15.39
N SER A 234 10.86 19.72 -14.87
CA SER A 234 11.60 20.88 -14.37
C SER A 234 11.96 20.77 -12.87
N GLY A 235 11.67 19.64 -12.22
CA GLY A 235 11.96 19.43 -10.80
C GLY A 235 10.96 20.08 -9.84
N GLN A 236 9.81 20.57 -10.32
CA GLN A 236 8.78 21.21 -9.48
C GLN A 236 7.73 20.18 -9.01
N PRO A 237 7.24 20.24 -7.77
CA PRO A 237 6.25 19.30 -7.20
C PRO A 237 4.83 19.59 -7.70
N LYS A 238 4.62 19.48 -9.01
CA LYS A 238 3.35 19.83 -9.68
C LYS A 238 2.58 18.62 -10.21
N GLU A 239 3.17 17.43 -10.13
CA GLU A 239 2.49 16.21 -10.58
C GLU A 239 1.49 15.75 -9.51
N THR A 240 0.32 15.32 -9.96
CA THR A 240 -0.79 15.03 -9.05
C THR A 240 -1.84 14.13 -9.69
N ASN A 241 -2.83 13.71 -8.90
CA ASN A 241 -3.90 12.78 -9.29
C ASN A 241 -3.35 11.44 -9.78
N VAL A 242 -2.39 10.90 -9.03
CA VAL A 242 -1.79 9.58 -9.28
C VAL A 242 -1.95 8.74 -8.03
N ASN A 243 -2.34 7.47 -8.19
CA ASN A 243 -2.40 6.54 -7.06
C ASN A 243 -0.99 6.25 -6.53
N ILE A 244 -0.86 6.20 -5.20
CA ILE A 244 0.37 5.87 -4.49
C ILE A 244 0.07 4.73 -3.51
N SER A 245 0.95 3.71 -3.53
CA SER A 245 1.00 2.67 -2.51
C SER A 245 2.29 2.77 -1.70
N LEU A 246 2.16 2.82 -0.38
CA LEU A 246 3.27 2.73 0.57
C LEU A 246 3.25 1.35 1.22
N PHE A 247 4.38 0.65 1.21
CA PHE A 247 4.57 -0.66 1.81
C PHE A 247 5.58 -0.57 2.94
N ASN A 248 5.41 -1.38 3.99
CA ASN A 248 6.52 -1.68 4.88
C ASN A 248 7.55 -2.48 4.07
N GLN A 249 8.76 -1.96 3.93
CA GLN A 249 9.76 -2.56 3.05
C GLN A 249 10.30 -3.89 3.58
N LYS A 250 10.36 -4.08 4.92
CA LYS A 250 10.84 -5.32 5.52
C LYS A 250 9.84 -6.45 5.34
N THR A 251 8.55 -6.18 5.58
CA THR A 251 7.51 -7.22 5.54
C THR A 251 6.81 -7.34 4.19
N GLY A 252 6.94 -6.34 3.31
CA GLY A 252 6.22 -6.25 2.04
C GLY A 252 4.74 -5.89 2.18
N LEU A 253 4.23 -5.71 3.40
CA LEU A 253 2.81 -5.43 3.64
C LEU A 253 2.44 -4.01 3.21
N LEU A 254 1.28 -3.88 2.55
CA LEU A 254 0.73 -2.61 2.10
C LEU A 254 0.27 -1.79 3.32
N PHE A 255 0.99 -0.71 3.60
CA PHE A 255 0.71 0.21 4.69
C PHE A 255 -0.42 1.18 4.33
N LYS A 256 -0.28 1.93 3.23
CA LYS A 256 -1.29 2.92 2.79
C LYS A 256 -1.45 2.92 1.27
N ASN A 257 -2.66 3.18 0.79
CA ASN A 257 -2.95 3.34 -0.63
C ASN A 257 -3.91 4.52 -0.81
N PHE A 258 -3.55 5.50 -1.62
CA PHE A 258 -4.30 6.75 -1.75
C PHE A 258 -3.98 7.47 -3.07
N ILE A 259 -4.89 8.34 -3.51
CA ILE A 259 -4.65 9.24 -4.64
C ILE A 259 -3.91 10.48 -4.13
N HIS A 260 -2.78 10.79 -4.73
CA HIS A 260 -2.04 12.01 -4.48
C HIS A 260 -2.82 13.23 -4.98
N THR A 261 -2.86 14.29 -4.19
CA THR A 261 -3.44 15.59 -4.57
C THR A 261 -2.50 16.74 -4.20
N ILE A 262 -2.74 17.91 -4.79
CA ILE A 262 -2.12 19.19 -4.40
C ILE A 262 -3.23 20.19 -4.13
N ASN A 263 -3.09 21.01 -3.10
CA ASN A 263 -4.08 22.02 -2.77
C ASN A 263 -3.98 23.27 -3.68
N TYR A 264 -4.89 24.23 -3.51
CA TYR A 264 -4.94 25.46 -4.30
C TYR A 264 -3.70 26.36 -4.15
N LYS A 265 -2.89 26.17 -3.09
CA LYS A 265 -1.61 26.87 -2.89
C LYS A 265 -0.43 26.17 -3.58
N GLY A 266 -0.68 25.02 -4.23
CA GLY A 266 0.34 24.22 -4.91
C GLY A 266 1.14 23.30 -4.00
N ASN A 267 0.69 23.08 -2.76
CA ASN A 267 1.36 22.21 -1.80
C ASN A 267 0.71 20.82 -1.78
N PRO A 268 1.49 19.73 -1.73
CA PRO A 268 0.97 18.38 -1.51
C PRO A 268 0.31 18.22 -0.14
N ASP A 269 -0.57 17.23 -0.03
CA ASP A 269 -1.20 16.90 1.25
C ASP A 269 -0.19 16.29 2.25
N THR A 270 -0.37 16.66 3.50
CA THR A 270 0.40 16.09 4.61
C THR A 270 -0.20 14.76 5.06
N ILE A 271 0.63 13.73 5.14
CA ILE A 271 0.30 12.41 5.66
C ILE A 271 1.08 12.15 6.96
N VAL A 272 0.50 11.37 7.85
CA VAL A 272 1.16 10.94 9.10
C VAL A 272 1.77 9.55 8.87
N LEU A 273 3.09 9.42 9.07
CA LEU A 273 3.84 8.19 8.92
C LEU A 273 4.66 7.87 10.18
N PRO A 274 4.56 6.66 10.74
CA PRO A 274 5.46 6.18 11.78
C PRO A 274 6.94 6.20 11.35
N SER A 275 7.83 6.67 12.24
CA SER A 275 9.29 6.65 12.06
C SER A 275 9.93 5.27 12.23
N SER A 276 9.25 4.34 12.91
CA SER A 276 9.72 2.98 13.16
C SER A 276 9.66 2.05 11.94
N ILE A 277 9.12 2.53 10.81
CA ILE A 277 8.94 1.75 9.59
C ILE A 277 9.82 2.34 8.49
N THR A 278 10.53 1.47 7.77
CA THR A 278 11.15 1.81 6.48
C THR A 278 10.15 1.50 5.36
N TYR A 279 9.88 2.47 4.49
CA TYR A 279 8.87 2.34 3.45
C TYR A 279 9.44 2.11 2.05
N LYS A 280 8.71 1.33 1.28
CA LYS A 280 8.78 1.29 -0.18
C LYS A 280 7.56 1.99 -0.75
N MET A 281 7.75 2.98 -1.60
CA MET A 281 6.68 3.69 -2.30
C MET A 281 6.61 3.24 -3.75
N LYS A 282 5.39 2.93 -4.22
CA LYS A 282 5.07 2.74 -5.62
C LYS A 282 4.09 3.83 -6.07
N VAL A 283 4.53 4.67 -6.99
CA VAL A 283 3.69 5.63 -7.69
C VAL A 283 3.17 4.94 -8.95
N HIS A 284 1.85 4.82 -9.08
CA HIS A 284 1.20 4.09 -10.18
C HIS A 284 1.09 4.95 -11.45
N THR A 285 2.20 5.56 -11.86
CA THR A 285 2.37 6.11 -13.22
C THR A 285 2.50 4.97 -14.24
N ILE A 286 2.54 5.32 -15.54
CA ILE A 286 2.80 4.37 -16.61
C ILE A 286 4.10 4.76 -17.34
N PRO A 287 5.21 4.01 -17.19
CA PRO A 287 5.44 2.91 -16.24
C PRO A 287 5.42 3.36 -14.76
N PRO A 288 5.25 2.43 -13.81
CA PRO A 288 5.24 2.76 -12.38
C PRO A 288 6.63 3.18 -11.91
N VAL A 289 6.68 4.18 -11.02
CA VAL A 289 7.91 4.64 -10.37
C VAL A 289 7.97 4.06 -8.96
N ILE A 290 9.12 3.48 -8.60
CA ILE A 290 9.36 2.86 -7.30
C ILE A 290 10.46 3.64 -6.58
N LYS A 291 10.24 3.94 -5.31
CA LYS A 291 11.25 4.49 -4.40
C LYS A 291 11.33 3.61 -3.16
N GLU A 292 12.53 3.15 -2.84
CA GLU A 292 12.81 2.27 -1.71
C GLU A 292 13.64 3.01 -0.66
N ASN A 293 13.81 2.39 0.50
CA ASN A 293 14.58 2.86 1.65
C ASN A 293 14.11 4.22 2.17
N ILE A 294 12.79 4.44 2.21
CA ILE A 294 12.22 5.69 2.71
C ILE A 294 12.16 5.63 4.24
N THR A 295 12.95 6.46 4.91
CA THR A 295 12.97 6.61 6.36
C THR A 295 12.31 7.92 6.79
N ILE A 296 11.60 7.90 7.90
CA ILE A 296 10.92 9.09 8.45
C ILE A 296 11.65 9.55 9.71
N THR A 297 12.17 10.77 9.67
CA THR A 297 12.87 11.40 10.79
C THR A 297 11.84 11.89 11.80
N GLU A 298 11.92 11.38 13.02
CA GLU A 298 10.95 11.65 14.07
C GLU A 298 10.96 13.13 14.51
N GLY A 299 9.77 13.75 14.62
CA GLY A 299 9.63 15.14 15.10
C GLY A 299 10.01 16.23 14.09
N LYS A 300 10.28 15.88 12.83
CA LYS A 300 10.49 16.84 11.73
C LYS A 300 9.47 16.61 10.62
N HIS A 301 9.03 17.65 9.92
CA HIS A 301 8.24 17.42 8.71
C HIS A 301 9.13 16.77 7.63
N ASN A 302 8.70 15.62 7.09
CA ASN A 302 9.49 14.84 6.13
C ASN A 302 9.02 15.07 4.69
N LYS A 303 9.94 15.04 3.72
CA LYS A 303 9.61 15.13 2.30
C LYS A 303 10.01 13.86 1.56
N ILE A 304 9.06 13.23 0.88
CA ILE A 304 9.29 12.04 0.07
C ILE A 304 9.19 12.43 -1.40
N ILE A 305 10.35 12.54 -2.05
CA ILE A 305 10.43 13.05 -3.43
C ILE A 305 10.46 11.91 -4.45
N ALA A 306 9.69 11.99 -5.53
CA ALA A 306 9.79 11.08 -6.69
C ALA A 306 9.64 11.84 -8.02
N LYS A 307 10.49 11.54 -9.02
CA LYS A 307 10.42 12.16 -10.35
C LYS A 307 9.42 11.42 -11.23
N THR A 308 8.31 12.08 -11.55
CA THR A 308 7.18 11.50 -12.28
C THR A 308 6.64 12.46 -13.36
N PRO A 309 7.48 12.99 -14.27
CA PRO A 309 7.03 13.88 -15.32
C PRO A 309 6.02 13.18 -16.22
N GLN A 310 4.84 13.77 -16.45
CA GLN A 310 3.79 13.13 -17.24
C GLN A 310 3.31 13.98 -18.42
N GLY A 311 2.89 13.28 -19.48
CA GLY A 311 2.11 13.81 -20.60
C GLY A 311 0.94 12.88 -20.91
N LYS A 312 0.04 13.29 -21.80
CA LYS A 312 -1.10 12.45 -22.24
C LYS A 312 -0.85 11.91 -23.64
N LEU A 313 -1.25 10.66 -23.88
CA LEU A 313 -1.38 10.09 -25.21
C LEU A 313 -2.86 9.92 -25.53
N ASN A 314 -3.31 10.51 -26.62
CA ASN A 314 -4.66 10.35 -27.12
C ASN A 314 -4.62 9.74 -28.52
N ILE A 315 -5.38 8.66 -28.74
CA ILE A 315 -5.46 8.00 -30.04
C ILE A 315 -6.87 8.23 -30.57
N ILE A 316 -6.96 9.00 -31.64
CA ILE A 316 -8.22 9.43 -32.23
C ILE A 316 -8.32 8.95 -33.67
N GLN A 317 -9.54 9.00 -34.19
CA GLN A 317 -9.84 8.71 -35.59
C GLN A 317 -10.25 10.01 -36.30
N GLU A 318 -10.09 10.04 -37.62
CA GLU A 318 -10.82 10.99 -38.47
C GLU A 318 -12.34 10.89 -38.24
N ARG A 319 -13.04 12.03 -38.44
CA ARG A 319 -14.48 12.16 -38.19
C ARG A 319 -15.25 11.12 -39.01
N GLY A 320 -16.19 10.43 -38.36
CA GLY A 320 -17.05 9.43 -38.98
C GLY A 320 -17.52 8.40 -37.97
N LEU A 321 -17.85 7.19 -38.43
CA LEU A 321 -18.23 6.08 -37.56
C LEU A 321 -17.04 5.68 -36.68
N GLU A 322 -17.19 5.80 -35.36
CA GLU A 322 -16.16 5.42 -34.40
C GLU A 322 -16.00 3.89 -34.33
N LEU A 323 -14.75 3.43 -34.47
CA LEU A 323 -14.41 2.04 -34.23
C LEU A 323 -14.44 1.74 -32.73
N LYS A 324 -15.47 1.03 -32.26
CA LYS A 324 -15.54 0.56 -30.88
C LYS A 324 -14.60 -0.63 -30.66
N GLY A 325 -13.99 -0.68 -29.48
CA GLY A 325 -13.19 -1.83 -29.03
C GLY A 325 -11.81 -1.98 -29.68
N VAL A 326 -11.34 -0.99 -30.44
CA VAL A 326 -9.96 -1.02 -30.95
C VAL A 326 -8.99 -0.68 -29.83
N LYS A 327 -8.07 -1.61 -29.58
CA LYS A 327 -7.01 -1.47 -28.58
C LYS A 327 -5.70 -1.03 -29.24
N CYS A 328 -4.86 -0.36 -28.46
CA CYS A 328 -3.50 -0.01 -28.81
C CYS A 328 -2.52 -0.57 -27.76
N ILE A 329 -1.56 -1.35 -28.20
CA ILE A 329 -0.40 -1.69 -27.37
C ILE A 329 0.56 -0.49 -27.39
N VAL A 330 0.93 -0.03 -26.20
CA VAL A 330 1.98 0.96 -25.99
C VAL A 330 3.22 0.24 -25.44
N ARG A 331 4.38 0.54 -26.01
CA ARG A 331 5.70 0.03 -25.56
C ARG A 331 6.67 1.19 -25.42
N LYS A 332 7.67 1.03 -24.55
CA LYS A 332 8.82 1.96 -24.55
C LYS A 332 9.58 1.77 -25.87
N HIS A 333 10.03 2.87 -26.49
CA HIS A 333 10.73 2.79 -27.76
C HIS A 333 11.93 1.82 -27.70
N GLY A 334 12.03 0.95 -28.70
CA GLY A 334 13.08 -0.07 -28.78
C GLY A 334 12.86 -1.30 -27.88
N SER A 335 11.74 -1.38 -27.15
CA SER A 335 11.38 -2.53 -26.33
C SER A 335 10.17 -3.26 -26.91
N MET A 336 10.23 -4.60 -26.94
CA MET A 336 9.09 -5.45 -27.30
C MET A 336 8.15 -5.74 -26.11
N LYS A 337 8.53 -5.34 -24.89
CA LYS A 337 7.70 -5.52 -23.71
C LYS A 337 6.50 -4.59 -23.78
N THR A 338 5.30 -5.17 -23.78
CA THR A 338 4.06 -4.43 -23.62
C THR A 338 4.08 -3.67 -22.30
N LEU A 339 3.94 -2.35 -22.39
CA LEU A 339 3.87 -1.48 -21.23
C LEU A 339 2.41 -1.30 -20.78
N TYR A 340 1.52 -1.05 -21.74
CA TYR A 340 0.11 -0.81 -21.48
C TYR A 340 -0.75 -1.15 -22.70
N VAL A 341 -2.03 -1.46 -22.48
CA VAL A 341 -3.03 -1.65 -23.53
C VAL A 341 -4.11 -0.58 -23.34
N GLN A 342 -4.10 0.42 -24.22
CA GLN A 342 -4.99 1.57 -24.16
C GLN A 342 -6.16 1.41 -25.14
N ASP A 343 -7.33 1.89 -24.72
CA ASP A 343 -8.48 2.10 -25.59
C ASP A 343 -8.32 3.34 -26.47
N MET A 344 -8.87 3.29 -27.69
CA MET A 344 -9.01 4.50 -28.50
C MET A 344 -9.95 5.51 -27.84
N PHE A 345 -9.77 6.79 -28.18
CA PHE A 345 -10.59 7.93 -27.75
C PHE A 345 -10.50 8.30 -26.26
N GLU A 346 -9.70 7.58 -25.47
CA GLU A 346 -9.43 7.90 -24.08
C GLU A 346 -8.00 8.46 -23.92
N PRO A 347 -7.82 9.72 -23.49
CA PRO A 347 -6.50 10.27 -23.20
C PRO A 347 -5.91 9.67 -21.92
N ILE A 348 -4.82 8.92 -22.04
CA ILE A 348 -4.14 8.27 -20.90
C ILE A 348 -2.85 9.01 -20.56
N LYS A 349 -2.53 9.14 -19.27
CA LYS A 349 -1.26 9.71 -18.79
C LYS A 349 -0.15 8.65 -18.85
N TYR A 350 1.00 9.05 -19.39
CA TYR A 350 2.24 8.29 -19.37
C TYR A 350 3.36 9.16 -18.84
N LEU A 351 4.41 8.55 -18.32
CA LEU A 351 5.66 9.28 -18.06
C LEU A 351 6.20 9.87 -19.37
N THR A 352 6.85 11.02 -19.29
CA THR A 352 7.52 11.60 -20.46
C THR A 352 8.57 10.65 -21.01
N GLY A 353 8.66 10.54 -22.33
CA GLY A 353 9.57 9.60 -22.97
C GLY A 353 9.19 9.33 -24.41
N THR A 354 9.86 8.35 -25.00
CA THR A 354 9.62 7.91 -26.38
C THR A 354 9.00 6.52 -26.37
N TYR A 355 7.93 6.34 -27.16
CA TYR A 355 7.09 5.16 -27.17
C TYR A 355 6.84 4.66 -28.59
N ASP A 356 6.60 3.37 -28.71
CA ASP A 356 6.13 2.72 -29.93
C ASP A 356 4.68 2.22 -29.71
N LEU A 357 3.85 2.38 -30.73
CA LEU A 357 2.42 2.08 -30.69
C LEU A 357 2.08 1.01 -31.74
N GLU A 358 1.24 0.06 -31.35
CA GLU A 358 0.65 -0.95 -32.22
C GLU A 358 -0.86 -0.94 -32.05
N ILE A 359 -1.55 -0.41 -33.05
CA ILE A 359 -3.01 -0.22 -33.03
C ILE A 359 -3.65 -1.41 -33.76
N PHE A 360 -4.60 -2.07 -33.10
CA PHE A 360 -5.28 -3.27 -33.59
C PHE A 360 -6.38 -2.99 -34.60
N THR A 361 -6.05 -2.20 -35.63
CA THR A 361 -6.82 -2.10 -36.87
C THR A 361 -6.50 -3.26 -37.81
N LYS A 362 -7.19 -3.32 -38.95
CA LYS A 362 -6.88 -4.25 -40.04
C LYS A 362 -6.53 -3.49 -41.32
N PRO A 363 -5.30 -3.59 -41.85
CA PRO A 363 -4.09 -4.08 -41.19
C PRO A 363 -3.76 -3.34 -39.88
N ARG A 364 -2.89 -3.93 -39.06
CA ARG A 364 -2.33 -3.27 -37.87
C ARG A 364 -1.57 -2.02 -38.28
N ILE A 365 -1.72 -0.95 -37.50
CA ILE A 365 -0.97 0.30 -37.70
C ILE A 365 0.13 0.37 -36.65
N TYR A 366 1.34 0.72 -37.08
CA TYR A 366 2.49 0.88 -36.20
C TYR A 366 2.98 2.33 -36.27
N TYR A 367 3.18 2.94 -35.11
CA TYR A 367 3.89 4.21 -34.98
C TYR A 367 5.13 4.00 -34.12
N LYS A 368 6.29 4.45 -34.60
CA LYS A 368 7.53 4.39 -33.84
C LYS A 368 7.96 5.79 -33.42
N ASN A 369 8.77 5.88 -32.37
CA ASN A 369 9.40 7.12 -31.94
C ASN A 369 8.42 8.23 -31.51
N ILE A 370 7.28 7.87 -30.92
CA ILE A 370 6.29 8.83 -30.44
C ILE A 370 6.77 9.46 -29.13
N LYS A 371 7.03 10.77 -29.17
CA LYS A 371 7.45 11.54 -27.98
C LYS A 371 6.24 12.02 -27.20
N ILE A 372 6.19 11.65 -25.92
CA ILE A 372 5.25 12.18 -24.92
C ILE A 372 6.00 13.21 -24.08
N ASN A 373 5.54 14.46 -24.14
CA ASN A 373 6.18 15.60 -23.51
C ASN A 373 5.41 16.06 -22.25
N GLN A 374 6.13 16.70 -21.33
CA GLN A 374 5.59 17.21 -20.07
C GLN A 374 4.34 18.06 -20.29
N SER A 375 3.27 17.75 -19.56
CA SER A 375 2.01 18.51 -19.53
C SER A 375 1.33 18.71 -20.89
N LYS A 376 1.76 18.00 -21.93
CA LYS A 376 1.17 18.07 -23.28
C LYS A 376 0.36 16.83 -23.60
N THR A 377 -0.63 16.98 -24.48
CA THR A 377 -1.34 15.86 -25.09
C THR A 377 -0.75 15.56 -26.46
N THR A 378 -0.09 14.42 -26.60
CA THR A 378 0.33 13.86 -27.87
C THR A 378 -0.84 13.13 -28.50
N SER A 379 -1.34 13.61 -29.64
CA SER A 379 -2.49 13.03 -30.33
C SER A 379 -2.06 12.28 -31.58
N ILE A 380 -2.43 11.01 -31.67
CA ILE A 380 -2.24 10.18 -32.86
C ILE A 380 -3.59 10.06 -33.56
N LYS A 381 -3.67 10.59 -34.78
CA LYS A 381 -4.87 10.52 -35.61
C LYS A 381 -4.73 9.43 -36.66
N ILE A 382 -5.62 8.44 -36.63
CA ILE A 382 -5.70 7.40 -37.66
C ILE A 382 -6.84 7.68 -38.64
N LYS A 383 -6.73 7.13 -39.85
CA LYS A 383 -7.77 7.24 -40.87
C LYS A 383 -9.01 6.46 -40.45
N GLN A 384 -10.18 6.96 -40.85
CA GLN A 384 -11.42 6.20 -40.70
C GLN A 384 -11.34 4.94 -41.59
N PRO A 385 -11.66 3.74 -41.08
CA PRO A 385 -11.75 2.54 -41.92
C PRO A 385 -12.92 2.63 -42.91
N GLY A 386 -12.87 1.83 -43.97
CA GLY A 386 -14.04 1.49 -44.78
C GLY A 386 -14.56 0.09 -44.46
N LEU A 387 -15.80 -0.19 -44.87
CA LEU A 387 -16.44 -1.50 -44.66
C LEU A 387 -16.34 -2.34 -45.93
N ALA A 388 -15.73 -3.52 -45.83
CA ALA A 388 -15.73 -4.51 -46.92
C ALA A 388 -16.77 -5.59 -46.63
N ASN A 389 -17.72 -5.78 -47.54
CA ASN A 389 -18.67 -6.89 -47.51
C ASN A 389 -18.24 -7.94 -48.54
N ILE A 390 -17.76 -9.08 -48.05
CA ILE A 390 -17.23 -10.17 -48.87
C ILE A 390 -18.31 -11.24 -49.05
N TYR A 391 -18.61 -11.58 -50.30
CA TYR A 391 -19.59 -12.61 -50.67
C TYR A 391 -18.89 -13.72 -51.43
N LEU A 392 -18.95 -14.95 -50.90
CA LEU A 392 -18.38 -16.16 -51.48
C LEU A 392 -19.52 -17.11 -51.87
N PRO A 393 -19.42 -17.82 -53.00
CA PRO A 393 -20.50 -18.69 -53.50
C PRO A 393 -20.73 -19.94 -52.64
N SER A 394 -19.72 -20.40 -51.90
CA SER A 394 -19.78 -21.59 -51.05
C SER A 394 -18.68 -21.52 -49.98
N LYS A 395 -18.54 -22.57 -49.16
CA LYS A 395 -17.37 -22.69 -48.26
C LYS A 395 -16.14 -23.09 -49.06
N GLY A 396 -15.00 -22.51 -48.70
CA GLY A 396 -13.75 -22.76 -49.38
C GLY A 396 -12.55 -22.23 -48.64
N PHE A 397 -11.49 -21.97 -49.37
CA PHE A 397 -10.21 -21.49 -48.84
C PHE A 397 -9.84 -20.18 -49.51
N GLY A 398 -9.36 -19.22 -48.72
CA GLY A 398 -9.06 -17.90 -49.26
C GLY A 398 -8.67 -16.88 -48.21
N GLY A 399 -8.35 -15.69 -48.68
CA GLY A 399 -7.92 -14.59 -47.84
C GLY A 399 -8.10 -13.22 -48.49
N ILE A 400 -8.13 -12.18 -47.66
CA ILE A 400 -7.95 -10.80 -48.09
C ILE A 400 -6.52 -10.40 -47.80
N TYR A 401 -5.84 -9.91 -48.83
CA TYR A 401 -4.46 -9.46 -48.75
C TYR A 401 -4.38 -7.96 -49.02
N LYS A 402 -3.53 -7.26 -48.29
CA LYS A 402 -3.18 -5.87 -48.58
C LYS A 402 -1.97 -5.85 -49.49
N ILE A 403 -2.04 -5.04 -50.55
CA ILE A 403 -0.94 -4.80 -51.47
C ILE A 403 -0.23 -3.52 -51.05
N ASP A 404 1.07 -3.59 -50.80
CA ASP A 404 1.88 -2.43 -50.42
C ASP A 404 3.33 -2.59 -50.93
N LYS A 405 3.78 -1.70 -51.82
CA LYS A 405 5.16 -1.61 -52.34
C LYS A 405 5.81 -2.97 -52.71
N GLY A 406 5.11 -3.79 -53.48
CA GLY A 406 5.60 -5.09 -53.94
C GLY A 406 5.44 -6.25 -52.94
N ASP A 407 4.85 -6.00 -51.77
CA ASP A 407 4.54 -7.00 -50.75
C ASP A 407 3.02 -7.27 -50.68
N VAL A 408 2.65 -8.51 -50.42
CA VAL A 408 1.25 -8.99 -50.34
C VAL A 408 1.05 -9.65 -48.97
N LYS A 409 0.38 -8.93 -48.06
CA LYS A 409 0.21 -9.39 -46.67
C LYS A 409 -1.20 -9.87 -46.41
N LEU A 410 -1.34 -11.09 -45.90
CA LEU A 410 -2.64 -11.63 -45.45
C LEU A 410 -3.16 -10.80 -44.27
N ILE A 411 -4.38 -10.26 -44.41
CA ILE A 411 -5.04 -9.43 -43.38
C ILE A 411 -6.24 -10.16 -42.76
N VAL A 412 -6.98 -10.92 -43.59
CA VAL A 412 -8.21 -11.59 -43.17
C VAL A 412 -8.24 -12.98 -43.76
N ASP A 413 -8.41 -13.97 -42.89
CA ASP A 413 -8.73 -15.34 -43.30
C ASP A 413 -10.21 -15.44 -43.74
N LEU A 414 -10.44 -16.03 -44.92
CA LEU A 414 -11.75 -16.30 -45.52
C LEU A 414 -12.08 -17.80 -45.60
N ASN A 415 -11.36 -18.64 -44.86
CA ASN A 415 -11.57 -20.08 -44.83
C ASN A 415 -12.93 -20.42 -44.21
N GLN A 416 -13.66 -21.33 -44.87
CA GLN A 416 -14.91 -21.94 -44.39
C GLN A 416 -16.07 -20.97 -44.12
N ILE A 417 -16.00 -19.74 -44.64
CA ILE A 417 -17.06 -18.74 -44.55
C ILE A 417 -17.70 -18.48 -45.93
N THR A 418 -18.90 -17.91 -45.93
CA THR A 418 -19.64 -17.53 -47.15
C THR A 418 -19.93 -16.02 -47.22
N LEU A 419 -20.01 -15.36 -46.07
CA LEU A 419 -20.25 -13.93 -45.94
C LEU A 419 -19.38 -13.36 -44.82
N LYS A 420 -18.80 -12.18 -45.04
CA LYS A 420 -18.05 -11.45 -44.00
C LYS A 420 -18.11 -9.95 -44.23
N SER A 421 -18.58 -9.22 -43.22
CA SER A 421 -18.46 -7.76 -43.15
C SER A 421 -17.29 -7.40 -42.25
N ILE A 422 -16.34 -6.61 -42.75
CA ILE A 422 -15.11 -6.29 -42.02
C ILE A 422 -14.64 -4.87 -42.27
N TYR A 423 -14.27 -4.18 -41.20
CA TYR A 423 -13.62 -2.88 -41.28
C TYR A 423 -12.15 -3.05 -41.66
N LEU A 424 -11.74 -2.37 -42.73
CA LEU A 424 -10.37 -2.33 -43.22
C LEU A 424 -9.89 -0.87 -43.30
N GLN A 425 -8.61 -0.65 -43.03
CA GLN A 425 -8.00 0.66 -43.21
C GLN A 425 -7.88 0.98 -44.70
N PRO A 426 -7.89 2.27 -45.09
CA PRO A 426 -7.80 2.66 -46.50
C PRO A 426 -6.57 2.08 -47.20
N GLY A 427 -6.75 1.63 -48.44
CA GLY A 427 -5.68 1.00 -49.23
C GLY A 427 -6.19 0.09 -50.35
N HIS A 428 -5.24 -0.53 -51.05
CA HIS A 428 -5.49 -1.50 -52.13
C HIS A 428 -5.43 -2.92 -51.58
N TYR A 429 -6.41 -3.73 -51.97
CA TYR A 429 -6.58 -5.09 -51.50
C TYR A 429 -6.90 -6.04 -52.66
N ILE A 430 -6.57 -7.30 -52.45
CA ILE A 430 -6.98 -8.42 -53.29
C ILE A 430 -7.66 -9.46 -52.41
N ALA A 431 -8.84 -9.91 -52.81
CA ALA A 431 -9.47 -11.10 -52.26
C ALA A 431 -9.18 -12.28 -53.18
N VAL A 432 -8.73 -13.40 -52.62
CA VAL A 432 -8.50 -14.65 -53.35
C VAL A 432 -9.29 -15.76 -52.69
N TYR A 433 -9.98 -16.57 -53.48
CA TYR A 433 -10.86 -17.62 -52.97
C TYR A 433 -10.97 -18.81 -53.93
N ARG A 434 -11.03 -20.02 -53.38
CA ARG A 434 -11.34 -21.27 -54.10
C ARG A 434 -12.36 -22.10 -53.32
N PRO A 435 -13.46 -22.58 -53.93
CA PRO A 435 -14.39 -23.52 -53.30
C PRO A 435 -13.71 -24.80 -52.80
N ALA A 436 -14.14 -25.29 -51.63
CA ALA A 436 -13.53 -26.47 -51.01
C ALA A 436 -13.62 -27.72 -51.90
N GLY A 437 -14.74 -27.88 -52.62
CA GLY A 437 -14.98 -29.02 -53.51
C GLY A 437 -14.17 -29.02 -54.81
N ILE A 438 -13.53 -27.90 -55.18
CA ILE A 438 -12.78 -27.79 -56.45
C ILE A 438 -11.29 -28.00 -56.19
N LYS A 439 -10.71 -29.14 -56.58
CA LYS A 439 -9.30 -29.48 -56.31
C LYS A 439 -8.28 -28.93 -57.34
N MET A 440 -8.62 -27.88 -58.08
CA MET A 440 -7.75 -27.26 -59.09
C MET A 440 -7.35 -25.83 -58.69
N THR A 441 -6.05 -25.54 -58.66
CA THR A 441 -5.52 -24.21 -58.29
C THR A 441 -5.95 -23.12 -59.29
N SER A 442 -6.04 -23.46 -60.57
CA SER A 442 -6.49 -22.56 -61.65
C SER A 442 -7.92 -22.05 -61.47
N MET A 443 -8.73 -22.70 -60.63
CA MET A 443 -10.10 -22.29 -60.31
C MET A 443 -10.18 -21.31 -59.13
N SER A 444 -9.03 -20.77 -58.69
CA SER A 444 -9.01 -19.69 -57.70
C SER A 444 -9.50 -18.40 -58.37
N LYS A 445 -10.47 -17.76 -57.74
CA LYS A 445 -10.97 -16.45 -58.15
C LYS A 445 -10.23 -15.37 -57.39
N GLU A 446 -9.84 -14.33 -58.11
CA GLU A 446 -9.26 -13.13 -57.51
C GLU A 446 -10.11 -11.90 -57.82
N ARG A 447 -10.12 -10.95 -56.88
CA ARG A 447 -10.78 -9.66 -57.07
C ARG A 447 -10.03 -8.55 -56.36
N HIS A 448 -9.59 -7.56 -57.14
CA HIS A 448 -9.00 -6.33 -56.62
C HIS A 448 -10.09 -5.35 -56.17
N PHE A 449 -9.84 -4.65 -55.07
CA PHE A 449 -10.72 -3.60 -54.59
C PHE A 449 -9.96 -2.55 -53.76
N ILE A 450 -10.55 -1.37 -53.63
CA ILE A 450 -9.98 -0.24 -52.90
C ILE A 450 -10.89 0.09 -51.73
N ILE A 451 -10.29 0.22 -50.55
CA ILE A 451 -10.98 0.74 -49.37
C ILE A 451 -10.70 2.23 -49.25
N LYS A 452 -11.77 3.02 -49.22
CA LYS A 452 -11.74 4.47 -48.95
C LYS A 452 -12.30 4.75 -47.56
N SER A 453 -11.82 5.81 -46.92
CA SER A 453 -12.25 6.20 -45.57
C SER A 453 -13.78 6.34 -45.48
N GLY A 454 -14.40 5.64 -44.52
CA GLY A 454 -15.84 5.74 -44.24
C GLY A 454 -16.77 5.22 -45.33
N ARG A 455 -16.25 4.57 -46.38
CA ARG A 455 -17.06 4.03 -47.48
C ARG A 455 -17.19 2.51 -47.39
N SER A 456 -18.30 2.00 -47.91
CA SER A 456 -18.53 0.56 -48.03
C SER A 456 -18.20 0.07 -49.45
N VAL A 457 -17.67 -1.14 -49.56
CA VAL A 457 -17.44 -1.84 -50.83
C VAL A 457 -17.96 -3.26 -50.77
N ASN A 458 -18.66 -3.69 -51.82
CA ASN A 458 -19.12 -5.06 -51.98
C ASN A 458 -18.15 -5.82 -52.88
N VAL A 459 -17.61 -6.92 -52.39
CA VAL A 459 -16.64 -7.77 -53.09
C VAL A 459 -17.25 -9.15 -53.22
N SER A 460 -17.76 -9.45 -54.42
CA SER A 460 -18.32 -10.76 -54.75
C SER A 460 -17.29 -11.57 -55.51
N LEU A 461 -17.01 -12.80 -55.06
CA LEU A 461 -16.16 -13.78 -55.74
C LEU A 461 -17.01 -14.97 -56.23
N ARG A 462 -18.26 -14.70 -56.62
CA ARG A 462 -19.17 -15.70 -57.20
C ARG A 462 -18.63 -16.30 -58.48
#